data_AF-A0A8T6DWL8-F1
#
_entry.id   AF-A0A8T6DWL8-F1
#
_cell.length_a   1.000
_cell.length_b   1.000
_cell.length_c   1.000
_cell.angle_alpha   90.00
_cell.angle_beta   90.00
_cell.angle_gamma   90.00
#
_symmetry.space_group_name_H-M   'P 1'
#
loop_
_entity.id
_entity.type
_entity.pdbx_description
1 polymer ?
#
loop_
_entity_poly.entity_id
_entity_poly.type
_entity_poly.pdbx_seq_one_letter_code
_entity_poly.pdbx_strand_id
1 'polypeptide(L)'
;GDTVHLSPDCHATIFHHEAELAVIMGSDAKNVSQEEAMDKVFGYTGFIDVSARGFEPGGRTSFFQVKSWPTFGPMGPFIITKDEVPDPHDVSLHITNNGEDRQAFNTDDMAHKIPECIEFISRIAHLRAGDVISTGTNHQGLGALQDGDRIEFTVGGIGTLHVNVEDPAKREWRRGVDTEMAERMRQAGGSSMGMGPRS
;
A
#
# COMPACT_ATOMS: atom_id res chain seq x y z
N GLY A 1 -0.20 1.00 -15.68
CA GLY A 1 0.96 1.43 -16.49
C GLY A 1 2.21 1.08 -15.72
N ASP A 2 3.33 0.99 -16.40
CA ASP A 2 4.66 0.71 -15.84
C ASP A 2 5.37 1.99 -15.34
N THR A 3 4.70 3.14 -15.34
CA THR A 3 5.25 4.42 -14.90
C THR A 3 4.30 5.15 -13.95
N VAL A 4 4.85 5.66 -12.85
CA VAL A 4 4.24 6.62 -11.92
C VAL A 4 4.61 8.03 -12.38
N HIS A 5 3.61 8.87 -12.64
CA HIS A 5 3.81 10.27 -12.99
C HIS A 5 3.53 11.18 -11.79
N LEU A 6 4.57 11.86 -11.31
CA LEU A 6 4.47 12.83 -10.23
C LEU A 6 3.99 14.17 -10.80
N SER A 7 2.69 14.45 -10.67
CA SER A 7 2.10 15.66 -11.24
C SER A 7 2.77 16.95 -10.70
N PRO A 8 3.07 17.94 -11.56
CA PRO A 8 3.55 19.24 -11.11
C PRO A 8 2.50 20.03 -10.30
N ASP A 9 1.21 19.72 -10.47
CA ASP A 9 0.11 20.33 -9.72
C ASP A 9 -0.02 19.75 -8.30
N CYS A 10 0.63 18.61 -8.05
CA CYS A 10 0.71 18.04 -6.72
C CYS A 10 1.91 18.64 -5.99
N HIS A 11 1.69 19.76 -5.29
CA HIS A 11 2.70 20.44 -4.49
C HIS A 11 3.01 19.71 -3.16
N ALA A 12 3.29 18.41 -3.25
CA ALA A 12 3.72 17.59 -2.13
C ALA A 12 5.12 18.00 -1.66
N THR A 13 5.37 17.87 -0.36
CA THR A 13 6.72 18.05 0.20
C THR A 13 7.61 16.85 -0.08
N ILE A 14 7.03 15.66 -0.31
CA ILE A 14 7.72 14.42 -0.72
C ILE A 14 6.70 13.40 -1.24
N PHE A 15 7.10 12.55 -2.19
CA PHE A 15 6.33 11.39 -2.61
C PHE A 15 6.99 10.12 -2.09
N HIS A 16 6.22 9.24 -1.45
CA HIS A 16 6.72 7.94 -0.96
C HIS A 16 6.15 6.78 -1.76
N HIS A 17 6.97 5.73 -1.94
CA HIS A 17 6.46 4.39 -2.22
C HIS A 17 5.97 3.75 -0.93
N GLU A 18 4.92 2.94 -1.02
CA GLU A 18 4.38 2.16 0.09
C GLU A 18 4.07 0.76 -0.45
N ALA A 19 4.96 -0.21 -0.17
CA ALA A 19 4.78 -1.59 -0.63
C ALA A 19 3.68 -2.30 0.18
N GLU A 20 2.72 -2.92 -0.50
CA GLU A 20 1.58 -3.59 0.13
C GLU A 20 1.22 -4.89 -0.59
N LEU A 21 0.69 -5.85 0.17
CA LEU A 21 -0.13 -6.91 -0.40
C LEU A 21 -1.54 -6.33 -0.62
N ALA A 22 -2.15 -6.63 -1.76
CA ALA A 22 -3.54 -6.28 -2.00
C ALA A 22 -4.39 -7.53 -2.20
N VAL A 23 -5.62 -7.46 -1.71
CA VAL A 23 -6.62 -8.52 -1.77
C VAL A 23 -7.58 -8.23 -2.91
N ILE A 24 -7.80 -9.21 -3.77
CA ILE A 24 -8.78 -9.16 -4.85
C ILE A 24 -10.04 -9.88 -4.40
N MET A 25 -11.17 -9.18 -4.38
CA MET A 25 -12.46 -9.77 -4.03
C MET A 25 -12.97 -10.64 -5.18
N GLY A 26 -13.40 -11.88 -4.89
CA GLY A 26 -13.97 -12.83 -5.85
C GLY A 26 -15.49 -12.86 -5.89
N SER A 27 -16.14 -12.30 -4.87
CA SER A 27 -17.59 -12.17 -4.81
C SER A 27 -17.99 -10.92 -4.05
N ASP A 28 -19.24 -10.50 -4.25
CA ASP A 28 -19.81 -9.37 -3.54
C ASP A 28 -19.88 -9.62 -2.03
N ALA A 29 -19.60 -8.58 -1.24
CA ALA A 29 -19.61 -8.63 0.22
C ALA A 29 -20.23 -7.37 0.84
N LYS A 30 -21.20 -7.58 1.74
CA LYS A 30 -21.81 -6.54 2.57
C LYS A 30 -22.11 -7.12 3.94
N ASN A 31 -21.65 -6.45 5.00
CA ASN A 31 -21.81 -6.89 6.39
C ASN A 31 -21.34 -8.34 6.62
N VAL A 32 -20.22 -8.73 6.02
CA VAL A 32 -19.63 -10.08 6.14
C VAL A 32 -18.82 -10.14 7.43
N SER A 33 -18.91 -11.25 8.17
CA SER A 33 -18.11 -11.44 9.39
C SER A 33 -16.67 -11.86 9.06
N GLN A 34 -15.76 -11.80 10.04
CA GLN A 34 -14.37 -12.23 9.81
C GLN A 34 -14.27 -13.72 9.42
N GLU A 35 -15.12 -14.57 9.98
CA GLU A 35 -15.14 -16.01 9.69
C GLU A 35 -15.50 -16.30 8.23
N GLU A 36 -16.38 -15.48 7.64
CA GLU A 36 -16.83 -15.62 6.25
C GLU A 36 -15.99 -14.81 5.26
N ALA A 37 -15.14 -13.90 5.75
CA ALA A 37 -14.44 -12.92 4.93
C ALA A 37 -13.53 -13.56 3.88
N MET A 38 -12.76 -14.58 4.28
CA MET A 38 -11.79 -15.23 3.38
C MET A 38 -12.47 -16.02 2.26
N ASP A 39 -13.72 -16.43 2.42
CA ASP A 39 -14.51 -17.08 1.36
C ASP A 39 -14.84 -16.13 0.22
N LYS A 40 -14.77 -14.81 0.48
CA LYS A 40 -15.06 -13.78 -0.52
C LYS A 40 -13.83 -13.42 -1.36
N VAL A 41 -12.64 -13.88 -1.01
CA VAL A 41 -11.37 -13.53 -1.66
C VAL A 41 -11.10 -14.40 -2.88
N PHE A 42 -10.78 -13.77 -4.01
CA PHE A 42 -10.31 -14.44 -5.23
C PHE A 42 -8.82 -14.75 -5.17
N GLY A 43 -8.02 -13.78 -4.72
CA GLY A 43 -6.57 -13.88 -4.76
C GLY A 43 -5.88 -12.61 -4.29
N TYR A 44 -4.58 -12.51 -4.60
CA TYR A 44 -3.71 -11.45 -4.11
C TYR A 44 -2.83 -10.90 -5.23
N THR A 45 -2.36 -9.67 -5.08
CA THR A 45 -1.37 -9.03 -5.96
C THR A 45 -0.49 -8.10 -5.15
N GLY A 46 0.68 -7.72 -5.67
CA GLY A 46 1.41 -6.57 -5.14
C GLY A 46 0.69 -5.26 -5.49
N PHE A 47 0.71 -4.30 -4.57
CA PHE A 47 0.25 -2.93 -4.76
C PHE A 47 1.28 -1.94 -4.20
N ILE A 48 1.52 -0.84 -4.91
CA ILE A 48 2.35 0.27 -4.42
C ILE A 48 1.44 1.48 -4.19
N ASP A 49 1.23 1.87 -2.93
CA ASP A 49 0.36 2.99 -2.55
C ASP A 49 1.14 4.33 -2.50
N VAL A 50 1.36 4.92 -3.68
CA VAL A 50 2.15 6.14 -3.79
C VAL A 50 1.48 7.29 -3.03
N SER A 51 2.26 7.97 -2.18
CA SER A 51 1.72 8.94 -1.23
C SER A 51 2.38 10.31 -1.36
N ALA A 52 1.59 11.32 -1.73
CA ALA A 52 1.96 12.73 -1.80
C ALA A 52 1.89 13.42 -0.42
N ARG A 53 2.94 13.28 0.39
CA ARG A 53 2.96 13.84 1.75
C ARG A 53 3.10 15.37 1.71
N GLY A 54 2.50 16.06 2.69
CA GLY A 54 2.51 17.52 2.78
C GLY A 54 1.65 18.24 1.73
N PHE A 55 0.93 17.51 0.87
CA PHE A 55 -0.04 18.13 -0.04
C PHE A 55 -1.33 18.49 0.72
N GLU A 56 -1.54 19.80 0.89
CA GLU A 56 -2.65 20.37 1.68
C GLU A 56 -3.41 21.45 0.89
N PRO A 57 -4.10 21.09 -0.20
CA PRO A 57 -4.85 22.07 -0.99
C PRO A 57 -5.92 22.74 -0.11
N GLY A 58 -5.85 24.08 0.02
CA GLY A 58 -6.75 24.85 0.87
C GLY A 58 -6.53 24.65 2.38
N GLY A 59 -5.34 24.20 2.79
CA GLY A 59 -4.97 24.03 4.21
C GLY A 59 -5.63 22.83 4.89
N ARG A 60 -6.10 21.85 4.11
CA ARG A 60 -6.66 20.59 4.61
C ARG A 60 -6.08 19.43 3.81
N THR A 61 -5.92 18.28 4.45
CA THR A 61 -5.50 17.04 3.81
C THR A 61 -6.54 15.94 4.00
N SER A 62 -6.61 15.04 3.03
CA SER A 62 -7.38 13.80 3.10
C SER A 62 -6.60 12.70 2.39
N PHE A 63 -6.77 11.45 2.82
CA PHE A 63 -6.09 10.31 2.19
C PHE A 63 -6.36 10.23 0.69
N PHE A 64 -7.59 10.52 0.26
CA PHE A 64 -7.95 10.57 -1.17
C PHE A 64 -7.08 11.58 -1.94
N GLN A 65 -6.91 12.80 -1.44
CA GLN A 65 -6.14 13.84 -2.14
C GLN A 65 -4.64 13.51 -2.25
N VAL A 66 -4.09 12.73 -1.33
CA VAL A 66 -2.66 12.42 -1.29
C VAL A 66 -2.30 11.08 -1.93
N LYS A 67 -3.26 10.18 -2.17
CA LYS A 67 -3.03 8.83 -2.72
C LYS A 67 -3.73 8.55 -4.05
N SER A 68 -4.70 9.38 -4.46
CA SER A 68 -5.56 9.07 -5.62
C SER A 68 -5.23 9.85 -6.90
N TRP A 69 -3.99 10.30 -7.06
CA TRP A 69 -3.53 10.88 -8.33
C TRP A 69 -3.43 9.79 -9.42
N PRO A 70 -3.56 10.14 -10.72
CA PRO A 70 -3.35 9.18 -11.78
C PRO A 70 -2.01 8.44 -11.60
N THR A 71 -2.01 7.12 -11.82
CA THR A 71 -0.86 6.21 -11.67
C THR A 71 -0.35 5.92 -10.26
N PHE A 72 -0.96 6.47 -9.19
CA PHE A 72 -0.47 6.28 -7.81
C PHE A 72 -0.79 4.92 -7.17
N GLY A 73 -1.47 4.03 -7.88
CA GLY A 73 -1.67 2.64 -7.46
C GLY A 73 -1.18 1.62 -8.48
N PRO A 74 0.13 1.53 -8.79
CA PRO A 74 0.67 0.42 -9.56
C PRO A 74 0.38 -0.92 -8.85
N MET A 75 -0.04 -1.92 -9.63
CA MET A 75 -0.33 -3.26 -9.13
C MET A 75 0.17 -4.34 -10.10
N GLY A 76 0.54 -5.49 -9.56
CA GLY A 76 0.96 -6.66 -10.34
C GLY A 76 2.06 -7.47 -9.65
N PRO A 77 2.86 -8.24 -10.42
CA PRO A 77 2.79 -8.38 -11.89
C PRO A 77 1.58 -9.17 -12.39
N PHE A 78 0.97 -10.00 -11.54
CA PHE A 78 -0.26 -10.74 -11.81
C PHE A 78 -1.01 -11.02 -10.51
N ILE A 79 -2.21 -11.59 -10.62
CA ILE A 79 -3.00 -12.03 -9.48
C ILE A 79 -2.70 -13.52 -9.23
N ILE A 80 -2.22 -13.85 -8.04
CA ILE A 80 -2.12 -15.24 -7.56
C ILE A 80 -3.46 -15.64 -6.93
N THR A 81 -3.99 -16.83 -7.21
CA THR A 81 -5.28 -17.23 -6.62
C THR A 81 -5.13 -17.57 -5.14
N LYS A 82 -6.23 -17.44 -4.39
CA LYS A 82 -6.22 -17.67 -2.94
C LYS A 82 -5.65 -19.05 -2.55
N ASP A 83 -5.95 -20.08 -3.33
CA ASP A 83 -5.54 -21.46 -3.09
C ASP A 83 -4.05 -21.73 -3.35
N GLU A 84 -3.38 -20.87 -4.13
CA GLU A 84 -1.94 -20.95 -4.37
C GLU A 84 -1.10 -20.26 -3.27
N VAL A 85 -1.76 -19.57 -2.32
CA VAL A 85 -1.12 -18.91 -1.17
C VAL A 85 -1.54 -19.63 0.13
N PRO A 86 -0.68 -20.49 0.70
CA PRO A 86 -1.03 -21.28 1.89
C PRO A 86 -1.45 -20.44 3.10
N ASP A 87 -0.75 -19.33 3.34
CA ASP A 87 -1.06 -18.36 4.38
C ASP A 87 -0.81 -16.93 3.85
N PRO A 88 -1.84 -16.10 3.65
CA PRO A 88 -1.68 -14.72 3.19
C PRO A 88 -1.13 -13.78 4.27
N HIS A 89 -0.93 -14.28 5.49
CA HIS A 89 -0.22 -13.61 6.58
C HIS A 89 1.21 -14.11 6.75
N ASP A 90 1.75 -14.91 5.82
CA ASP A 90 3.17 -15.29 5.74
C ASP A 90 3.74 -15.10 4.32
N VAL A 91 3.64 -13.87 3.81
CA VAL A 91 4.13 -13.47 2.48
C VAL A 91 5.22 -12.41 2.64
N SER A 92 6.37 -12.65 2.02
CA SER A 92 7.47 -11.67 2.00
C SER A 92 7.21 -10.56 0.98
N LEU A 93 7.46 -9.31 1.41
CA LEU A 93 7.33 -8.09 0.62
C LEU A 93 8.68 -7.37 0.63
N HIS A 94 9.24 -7.11 -0.55
CA HIS A 94 10.54 -6.46 -0.69
C HIS A 94 10.53 -5.46 -1.84
N ILE A 95 10.80 -4.19 -1.53
CA ILE A 95 10.85 -3.11 -2.51
C ILE A 95 12.23 -2.44 -2.51
N THR A 96 12.75 -2.20 -3.72
CA THR A 96 13.99 -1.47 -3.94
C THR A 96 13.73 -0.23 -4.81
N ASN A 97 14.58 0.78 -4.66
CA ASN A 97 14.63 1.94 -5.55
C ASN A 97 16.05 2.05 -6.11
N ASN A 98 16.20 1.89 -7.43
CA ASN A 98 17.47 1.85 -8.14
C ASN A 98 18.44 0.79 -7.59
N GLY A 99 17.90 -0.38 -7.19
CA GLY A 99 18.68 -1.47 -6.61
C GLY A 99 19.07 -1.29 -5.15
N GLU A 100 18.71 -0.17 -4.52
CA GLU A 100 18.89 0.03 -3.09
C GLU A 100 17.66 -0.42 -2.31
N ASP A 101 17.87 -1.19 -1.24
CA ASP A 101 16.80 -1.62 -0.36
C ASP A 101 16.05 -0.44 0.27
N ARG A 102 14.73 -0.59 0.34
CA ARG A 102 13.84 0.36 1.01
C ARG A 102 13.01 -0.32 2.08
N GLN A 103 12.05 -1.16 1.70
CA GLN A 103 11.25 -1.96 2.64
C GLN A 103 11.49 -3.45 2.40
N ALA A 104 11.65 -4.22 3.47
CA ALA A 104 11.74 -5.67 3.46
C ALA A 104 11.04 -6.22 4.71
N PHE A 105 9.84 -6.76 4.56
CA PHE A 105 9.02 -7.22 5.68
C PHE A 105 8.12 -8.39 5.27
N ASN A 106 7.45 -9.00 6.24
CA ASN A 106 6.48 -10.06 6.02
C ASN A 106 5.07 -9.57 6.43
N THR A 107 4.03 -10.10 5.80
CA THR A 107 2.63 -9.80 6.12
C THR A 107 2.18 -10.27 7.51
N ASP A 108 2.99 -11.04 8.22
CA ASP A 108 2.75 -11.38 9.63
C ASP A 108 2.72 -10.13 10.53
N ASP A 109 3.45 -9.09 10.14
CA ASP A 109 3.53 -7.75 10.75
C ASP A 109 2.30 -6.86 10.49
N MET A 110 1.29 -7.32 9.72
CA MET A 110 0.04 -6.58 9.54
C MET A 110 -0.66 -6.34 10.89
N ALA A 111 -0.87 -5.06 11.23
CA ALA A 111 -1.58 -4.65 12.44
C ALA A 111 -3.06 -5.08 12.45
N HIS A 112 -3.69 -5.08 11.27
CA HIS A 112 -5.05 -5.57 11.06
C HIS A 112 -5.02 -6.69 10.03
N LYS A 113 -5.56 -7.85 10.37
CA LYS A 113 -5.55 -9.01 9.47
C LYS A 113 -6.62 -8.84 8.39
N ILE A 114 -6.39 -9.46 7.22
CA ILE A 114 -7.28 -9.39 6.04
C ILE A 114 -8.77 -9.62 6.39
N PRO A 115 -9.17 -10.62 7.21
CA PRO A 115 -10.56 -10.81 7.61
C PRO A 115 -11.17 -9.60 8.33
N GLU A 116 -10.42 -8.98 9.23
CA GLU A 116 -10.82 -7.78 9.98
C GLU A 116 -11.02 -6.59 9.03
N CYS A 117 -10.12 -6.42 8.07
CA CYS A 117 -10.23 -5.38 7.04
C CYS A 117 -11.51 -5.56 6.19
N ILE A 118 -11.79 -6.77 5.72
CA ILE A 118 -12.98 -7.07 4.90
C ILE A 118 -14.27 -6.85 5.70
N GLU A 119 -14.32 -7.34 6.95
CA GLU A 119 -15.46 -7.10 7.84
C GLU A 119 -15.72 -5.60 8.01
N PHE A 120 -14.68 -4.85 8.37
CA PHE A 120 -14.78 -3.41 8.59
C PHE A 120 -15.26 -2.67 7.32
N ILE A 121 -14.64 -2.93 6.17
CA ILE A 121 -14.97 -2.26 4.92
C ILE A 121 -16.39 -2.63 4.48
N SER A 122 -16.77 -3.91 4.56
CA SER A 122 -18.09 -4.38 4.11
C SER A 122 -19.25 -3.84 4.97
N ARG A 123 -18.99 -3.40 6.21
CA ARG A 123 -19.97 -2.65 7.02
C ARG A 123 -20.24 -1.26 6.47
N ILE A 124 -19.22 -0.62 5.90
CA ILE A 124 -19.31 0.75 5.36
C ILE A 124 -19.77 0.71 3.91
N ALA A 125 -19.03 0.03 3.05
CA ALA A 125 -19.26 -0.06 1.61
C ALA A 125 -19.85 -1.42 1.21
N HIS A 126 -20.39 -1.52 -0.01
CA HIS A 126 -20.70 -2.80 -0.63
C HIS A 126 -19.53 -3.15 -1.54
N LEU A 127 -18.73 -4.15 -1.14
CA LEU A 127 -17.63 -4.66 -1.94
C LEU A 127 -18.18 -5.50 -3.09
N ARG A 128 -17.59 -5.35 -4.28
CA ARG A 128 -17.94 -6.09 -5.48
C ARG A 128 -16.85 -7.06 -5.87
N ALA A 129 -17.21 -8.11 -6.60
CA ALA A 129 -16.23 -8.94 -7.28
C ALA A 129 -15.32 -8.06 -8.17
N GLY A 130 -14.01 -8.24 -8.03
CA GLY A 130 -12.97 -7.43 -8.69
C GLY A 130 -12.50 -6.21 -7.88
N ASP A 131 -13.15 -5.86 -6.76
CA ASP A 131 -12.65 -4.81 -5.89
C ASP A 131 -11.28 -5.20 -5.31
N VAL A 132 -10.42 -4.19 -5.14
CA VAL A 132 -9.06 -4.34 -4.61
C VAL A 132 -8.98 -3.64 -3.26
N ILE A 133 -8.52 -4.38 -2.26
CA ILE A 133 -8.28 -3.87 -0.91
C ILE A 133 -6.77 -3.84 -0.67
N SER A 134 -6.22 -2.63 -0.57
CA SER A 134 -4.84 -2.42 -0.11
C SER A 134 -4.78 -2.60 1.40
N THR A 135 -3.86 -3.42 1.90
CA THR A 135 -3.85 -3.85 3.31
C THR A 135 -2.99 -2.98 4.23
N GLY A 136 -2.39 -1.92 3.71
CA GLY A 136 -1.44 -1.08 4.42
C GLY A 136 0.00 -1.55 4.27
N THR A 137 0.92 -0.64 4.60
CA THR A 137 2.36 -0.83 4.49
C THR A 137 3.06 -0.80 5.85
N ASN A 138 4.21 -1.48 5.96
CA ASN A 138 5.13 -1.22 7.06
C ASN A 138 5.85 0.11 6.80
N HIS A 139 5.63 1.10 7.68
CA HIS A 139 6.18 2.44 7.51
C HIS A 139 7.70 2.53 7.78
N GLN A 140 8.33 1.43 8.18
CA GLN A 140 9.79 1.32 8.24
C GLN A 140 10.29 1.09 6.81
N GLY A 141 11.15 2.00 6.33
CA GLY A 141 11.76 1.87 5.00
C GLY A 141 11.09 2.66 3.89
N LEU A 142 10.11 3.52 4.19
CA LEU A 142 9.59 4.48 3.20
C LEU A 142 10.74 5.36 2.69
N GLY A 143 10.73 5.67 1.39
CA GLY A 143 11.72 6.52 0.76
C GLY A 143 11.11 7.36 -0.35
N ALA A 144 11.84 8.41 -0.74
CA ALA A 144 11.39 9.32 -1.79
C ALA A 144 11.28 8.61 -3.15
N LEU A 145 10.27 9.02 -3.93
CA LEU A 145 10.16 8.78 -5.36
C LEU A 145 10.47 10.08 -6.09
N GLN A 146 11.36 10.02 -7.08
CA GLN A 146 11.70 11.16 -7.94
C GLN A 146 11.99 10.74 -9.37
N ASP A 147 12.12 11.74 -10.25
CA ASP A 147 12.40 11.54 -11.66
C ASP A 147 13.56 10.56 -11.92
N GLY A 148 13.34 9.61 -12.82
CA GLY A 148 14.34 8.63 -13.23
C GLY A 148 14.51 7.44 -12.28
N ASP A 149 13.76 7.39 -11.18
CA ASP A 149 13.78 6.22 -10.30
C ASP A 149 13.15 5.00 -10.97
N ARG A 150 13.78 3.84 -10.73
CA ARG A 150 13.26 2.52 -11.07
C ARG A 150 12.97 1.74 -9.80
N ILE A 151 11.71 1.44 -9.60
CA ILE A 151 11.19 0.70 -8.46
C ILE A 151 10.99 -0.76 -8.84
N GLU A 152 11.50 -1.66 -8.00
CA GLU A 152 11.30 -3.10 -8.15
C GLU A 152 10.66 -3.62 -6.86
N PHE A 153 9.41 -4.06 -6.97
CA PHE A 153 8.64 -4.59 -5.85
C PHE A 153 8.38 -6.08 -6.03
N THR A 154 9.01 -6.90 -5.20
CA THR A 154 8.89 -8.35 -5.19
C THR A 154 7.94 -8.80 -4.09
N VAL A 155 6.97 -9.63 -4.47
CA VAL A 155 6.03 -10.29 -3.55
C VAL A 155 6.25 -11.80 -3.63
N GLY A 156 6.47 -12.45 -2.48
CA GLY A 156 6.66 -13.89 -2.39
C GLY A 156 5.54 -14.66 -3.09
N GLY A 157 5.90 -15.61 -3.95
CA GLY A 157 4.93 -16.41 -4.74
C GLY A 157 4.34 -15.70 -5.98
N ILE A 158 4.34 -14.37 -6.04
CA ILE A 158 3.79 -13.59 -7.17
C ILE A 158 4.89 -13.11 -8.12
N GLY A 159 6.05 -12.71 -7.60
CA GLY A 159 7.16 -12.18 -8.39
C GLY A 159 7.27 -10.66 -8.33
N THR A 160 7.95 -10.07 -9.32
CA THR A 160 8.43 -8.68 -9.25
C THR A 160 7.67 -7.76 -10.20
N LEU A 161 7.09 -6.71 -9.64
CA LEU A 161 6.53 -5.56 -10.35
C LEU A 161 7.63 -4.52 -10.57
N HIS A 162 7.78 -4.05 -11.81
CA HIS A 162 8.71 -2.97 -12.17
C HIS A 162 7.94 -1.69 -12.47
N VAL A 163 8.37 -0.57 -11.90
CA VAL A 163 7.73 0.74 -12.07
C VAL A 163 8.80 1.81 -12.26
N ASN A 164 8.68 2.61 -13.30
CA ASN A 164 9.48 3.81 -13.51
C ASN A 164 8.80 5.03 -12.85
N VAL A 165 9.58 6.06 -12.53
CA VAL A 165 9.05 7.33 -12.01
C VAL A 165 9.44 8.48 -12.92
N GLU A 166 8.46 9.29 -13.28
CA GLU A 166 8.64 10.52 -14.04
C GLU A 166 8.12 11.71 -13.23
N ASP A 167 8.95 12.75 -13.10
CA ASP A 167 8.53 14.02 -12.52
C ASP A 167 8.88 15.17 -13.48
N PRO A 168 7.90 15.72 -14.21
CA PRO A 168 8.13 16.87 -15.09
C PRO A 168 8.68 18.10 -14.35
N ALA A 169 8.42 18.24 -13.06
CA ALA A 169 8.95 19.34 -12.24
C ALA A 169 10.41 19.11 -11.80
N LYS A 170 10.99 17.93 -12.07
CA LYS A 170 12.37 17.54 -11.74
C LYS A 170 12.71 17.82 -10.27
N ARG A 171 11.78 17.53 -9.36
CA ARG A 171 12.03 17.67 -7.93
C ARG A 171 12.94 16.54 -7.45
N GLU A 172 13.75 16.86 -6.46
CA GLU A 172 14.70 15.93 -5.87
C GLU A 172 14.61 15.97 -4.35
N TRP A 173 14.76 14.80 -3.73
CA TRP A 173 14.80 14.62 -2.29
C TRP A 173 16.02 13.82 -1.90
N ARG A 174 16.28 13.75 -0.58
CA ARG A 174 17.34 12.89 -0.06
C ARG A 174 17.02 11.43 -0.39
N ARG A 175 17.94 10.74 -1.06
CA ARG A 175 17.86 9.29 -1.31
C ARG A 175 18.07 8.50 -0.02
N GLY A 176 17.49 7.31 0.03
CA GLY A 176 17.51 6.46 1.23
C GLY A 176 16.14 6.30 1.85
N VAL A 177 16.14 5.72 3.04
CA VAL A 177 14.97 5.65 3.93
C VAL A 177 14.73 7.03 4.55
N ASP A 178 13.49 7.48 4.58
CA ASP A 178 13.04 8.61 5.37
C ASP A 178 13.03 8.23 6.85
N THR A 179 14.14 8.49 7.52
CA THR A 179 14.33 8.18 8.94
C THR A 179 13.42 8.98 9.86
N GLU A 180 13.05 10.21 9.47
CA GLU A 180 12.17 11.08 10.27
C GLU A 180 10.75 10.51 10.27
N MET A 181 10.25 10.07 9.11
CA MET A 181 8.99 9.35 9.00
C MET A 181 9.01 8.05 9.82
N ALA A 182 10.07 7.26 9.68
CA ALA A 182 10.20 6.00 10.40
C ALA A 182 10.17 6.19 11.92
N GLU A 183 10.85 7.22 12.44
CA GLU A 183 10.83 7.61 13.85
C GLU A 183 9.45 8.05 14.33
N ARG A 184 8.79 8.92 13.56
CA ARG A 184 7.45 9.40 13.89
C ARG A 184 6.45 8.25 14.01
N MET A 185 6.52 7.27 13.11
CA MET A 185 5.62 6.11 13.14
C MET A 185 5.92 5.15 14.29
N ARG A 186 7.19 4.98 14.69
CA ARG A 186 7.52 4.21 15.91
C ARG A 186 6.94 4.83 17.17
N GLN A 187 6.98 6.16 17.28
CA GLN A 187 6.40 6.88 18.43
C GLN A 187 4.88 6.81 18.44
N ALA A 188 4.23 6.90 17.26
CA ALA A 188 2.79 6.75 17.13
C ALA A 188 2.33 5.30 17.43
N GLY A 189 3.07 4.29 16.98
CA GLY A 189 2.77 2.87 17.23
C GLY A 189 2.88 2.43 18.70
N GLY A 190 3.67 3.16 19.52
CA GLY A 190 3.67 2.99 20.98
C GLY A 190 2.41 3.53 21.67
N SER A 191 1.58 4.27 20.93
CA SER A 191 0.29 4.81 21.37
C SER A 191 -0.81 4.02 20.65
N SER A 192 -1.04 2.76 21.03
CA SER A 192 -2.15 1.99 20.47
C SER A 192 -3.46 2.77 20.67
N MET A 193 -4.01 3.35 19.60
CA MET A 193 -5.43 3.63 19.54
C MET A 193 -6.12 2.27 19.50
N GLY A 194 -6.30 1.69 20.69
CA GLY A 194 -7.08 0.48 20.85
C GLY A 194 -8.47 0.74 20.30
N MET A 195 -8.83 0.04 19.21
CA MET A 195 -10.23 -0.27 18.98
C MET A 195 -10.66 -1.22 20.11
N GLY A 196 -11.04 -0.64 21.24
CA GLY A 196 -11.63 -1.38 22.34
C GLY A 196 -12.96 -2.01 21.89
N PRO A 197 -13.34 -3.17 22.45
CA PRO A 197 -14.61 -3.80 22.14
C PRO A 197 -15.75 -2.87 22.58
N ARG A 198 -16.69 -2.59 21.67
CA ARG A 198 -17.91 -1.86 22.02
C ARG A 198 -18.93 -2.84 22.60
N SER A 199 -19.32 -2.57 23.84
CA SER A 199 -20.50 -3.12 24.53
C SER A 199 -21.78 -2.90 23.76
#